data_AF-A0A7J6C9F2-F1
#
_entry.id   AF-A0A7J6C9F2-F1
#
_cell.length_a   1.000
_cell.length_b   1.000
_cell.length_c   1.000
_cell.angle_alpha   90.00
_cell.angle_beta   90.00
_cell.angle_gamma   90.00
#
_symmetry.space_group_name_H-M   'P 1'
#
loop_
_entity.id
_entity.type
_entity.pdbx_description
1 polymer ?
#
loop_
_entity_poly.entity_id
_entity_poly.type
_entity_poly.pdbx_seq_one_letter_code
_entity_poly.pdbx_strand_id
1 'polypeptide(L)'
;MAASLLSQAMKRCSAHTCAAVAVRRALSSGAATPSVFTRFLLKLSHYFYDVENILDWNNWLRSQAVVRKNRLFGYAQKNFGNNVAAAYYILTLRGSFRFAGQSEWFRPDSRGRFSYDFMNTPDAQIEEVDLSGTLINHNGLENLVKQNKLQTLSLRGCPEVDDWFLACLHVFGESLVELDLSHCTRITVGGLAALQNLRKLERLHISGLPRLQNPGLVRILLEEMLPHCQVTGVEYEQGLIQPDSPEQTEDHHEASTHTGLRQL
;
A
#
# COMPACT_ATOMS: atom_id res chain seq x y z
N MET A 1 19.56 13.14 12.76
CA MET A 1 19.36 11.71 13.10
C MET A 1 20.22 10.73 12.30
N ALA A 2 20.68 11.04 11.07
CA ALA A 2 21.61 10.16 10.33
C ALA A 2 23.04 10.12 10.92
N ALA A 3 23.49 11.21 11.55
CA ALA A 3 24.83 11.29 12.15
C ALA A 3 24.98 10.45 13.44
N SER A 4 23.90 10.23 14.20
CA SER A 4 23.96 9.43 15.44
C SER A 4 24.00 7.93 15.17
N LEU A 5 23.39 7.47 14.07
CA LEU A 5 23.43 6.07 13.64
C LEU A 5 24.80 5.69 13.06
N LEU A 6 25.45 6.58 12.30
CA LEU A 6 26.84 6.41 11.87
C LEU A 6 27.82 6.43 13.05
N SER A 7 27.58 7.27 14.07
CA SER A 7 28.38 7.29 15.30
C SER A 7 28.20 6.02 16.14
N GLN A 8 26.98 5.48 16.25
CA GLN A 8 26.71 4.22 16.95
C GLN A 8 27.24 2.99 16.20
N ALA A 9 27.19 3.00 14.85
CA ALA A 9 27.80 1.98 14.02
C ALA A 9 29.35 2.01 14.14
N MET A 10 29.97 3.20 14.13
CA MET A 10 31.42 3.32 14.33
C MET A 10 31.86 2.97 15.76
N LYS A 11 31.06 3.29 16.79
CA LYS A 11 31.33 2.90 18.19
C LYS A 11 31.19 1.39 18.42
N ARG A 12 30.26 0.72 17.74
CA ARG A 12 30.18 -0.77 17.72
C ARG A 12 31.35 -1.38 16.95
N CYS A 13 31.79 -0.74 15.88
CA CYS A 13 32.98 -1.14 15.14
C CYS A 13 34.26 -1.03 16.00
N SER A 14 34.39 -0.01 16.85
CA SER A 14 35.54 0.14 17.78
C SER A 14 35.52 -0.83 18.96
N ALA A 15 34.34 -1.30 19.39
CA ALA A 15 34.23 -2.33 20.43
C ALA A 15 34.57 -3.73 19.87
N HIS A 16 34.27 -4.00 18.59
CA HIS A 16 34.55 -5.29 17.95
C HIS A 16 35.95 -5.40 17.33
N THR A 17 36.60 -4.30 16.96
CA THR A 17 38.05 -4.32 16.77
C THR A 17 38.78 -4.68 18.06
N CYS A 18 38.27 -4.29 19.25
CA CYS A 18 38.84 -4.76 20.52
C CYS A 18 38.60 -6.27 20.76
N ALA A 19 37.46 -6.85 20.35
CA ALA A 19 37.24 -8.30 20.45
C ALA A 19 38.11 -9.10 19.44
N ALA A 20 38.24 -8.62 18.20
CA ALA A 20 39.11 -9.23 17.19
C ALA A 20 40.61 -9.05 17.51
N VAL A 21 40.99 -7.92 18.15
CA VAL A 21 42.35 -7.68 18.67
C VAL A 21 42.62 -8.48 19.94
N ALA A 22 41.63 -8.71 20.80
CA ALA A 22 41.76 -9.59 21.97
C ALA A 22 41.99 -11.06 21.54
N VAL A 23 41.31 -11.52 20.48
CA VAL A 23 41.60 -12.82 19.87
C VAL A 23 43.00 -12.85 19.26
N ARG A 24 43.43 -11.79 18.54
CA ARG A 24 44.80 -11.70 18.01
C ARG A 24 45.90 -11.62 19.08
N ARG A 25 45.62 -11.09 20.27
CA ARG A 25 46.55 -11.10 21.42
C ARG A 25 46.63 -12.45 22.13
N ALA A 26 45.63 -13.32 21.98
CA ALA A 26 45.71 -14.71 22.43
C ALA A 26 46.48 -15.61 21.43
N LEU A 27 46.78 -15.11 20.23
CA LEU A 27 47.45 -15.84 19.15
C LEU A 27 48.98 -15.67 19.14
N SER A 28 49.56 -14.87 20.04
CA SER A 28 51.02 -14.78 20.23
C SER A 28 51.59 -15.85 21.17
N SER A 29 50.78 -16.79 21.64
CA SER A 29 51.24 -18.00 22.33
C SER A 29 50.57 -19.23 21.71
N GLY A 30 51.26 -19.89 20.78
CA GLY A 30 50.98 -21.26 20.32
C GLY A 30 49.52 -21.57 19.99
N ALA A 31 48.96 -20.99 18.93
CA ALA A 31 47.60 -21.33 18.51
C ALA A 31 47.58 -22.55 17.58
N ALA A 32 46.97 -23.63 18.06
CA ALA A 32 46.59 -24.77 17.23
C ALA A 32 45.70 -24.31 16.06
N THR A 33 45.91 -24.88 14.87
CA THR A 33 45.05 -24.61 13.71
C THR A 33 43.60 -24.94 14.06
N PRO A 34 42.63 -24.04 13.82
CA PRO A 34 41.24 -24.28 14.18
C PRO A 34 40.74 -25.54 13.48
N SER A 35 40.03 -26.39 14.24
CA SER A 35 39.48 -27.64 13.74
C SER A 35 38.61 -27.41 12.50
N VAL A 36 38.47 -28.43 11.66
CA VAL A 36 37.66 -28.36 10.42
C VAL A 36 36.22 -27.93 10.72
N PHE A 37 35.67 -28.38 11.85
CA PHE A 37 34.34 -27.98 12.33
C PHE A 37 34.26 -26.50 12.70
N THR A 38 35.27 -25.96 13.41
CA THR A 38 35.34 -24.54 13.75
C THR A 38 35.45 -23.65 12.50
N ARG A 39 36.24 -24.08 11.49
CA ARG A 39 36.32 -23.37 10.19
C ARG A 39 35.00 -23.41 9.43
N PHE A 40 34.29 -24.53 9.47
CA PHE A 40 32.96 -24.67 8.87
C PHE A 40 31.93 -23.75 9.54
N LEU A 41 31.90 -23.71 10.87
CA LEU A 41 31.02 -22.80 11.62
C LEU A 41 31.31 -21.33 11.31
N LEU A 42 32.58 -20.93 11.22
CA LEU A 42 32.96 -19.56 10.84
C LEU A 42 32.54 -19.20 9.41
N LYS A 43 32.61 -20.17 8.48
CA LYS A 43 32.15 -19.97 7.10
C LYS A 43 30.63 -19.83 7.04
N LEU A 44 29.90 -20.64 7.80
CA LEU A 44 28.45 -20.51 7.97
C LEU A 44 28.07 -19.16 8.58
N SER A 45 28.74 -18.73 9.65
CA SER A 45 28.44 -17.43 10.26
C SER A 45 28.70 -16.26 9.32
N HIS A 46 29.78 -16.32 8.52
CA HIS A 46 30.06 -15.30 7.51
C HIS A 46 29.01 -15.29 6.40
N TYR A 47 28.60 -16.47 5.93
CA TYR A 47 27.54 -16.60 4.92
C TYR A 47 26.18 -16.09 5.44
N PHE A 48 25.81 -16.44 6.68
CA PHE A 48 24.61 -15.92 7.32
C PHE A 48 24.66 -14.39 7.46
N TYR A 49 25.80 -13.84 7.88
CA TYR A 49 25.99 -12.39 7.98
C TYR A 49 25.92 -11.68 6.63
N ASP A 50 26.50 -12.26 5.57
CA ASP A 50 26.42 -11.72 4.21
C ASP A 50 24.96 -11.70 3.72
N VAL A 51 24.19 -12.77 3.99
CA VAL A 51 22.76 -12.85 3.65
C VAL A 51 21.94 -11.81 4.42
N GLU A 52 22.15 -11.69 5.73
CA GLU A 52 21.50 -10.66 6.55
C GLU A 52 21.81 -9.26 6.02
N ASN A 53 23.07 -8.97 5.71
CA ASN A 53 23.48 -7.68 5.17
C ASN A 53 22.89 -7.38 3.78
N ILE A 54 22.75 -8.38 2.91
CA ILE A 54 22.07 -8.23 1.60
C ILE A 54 20.58 -7.96 1.79
N LEU A 55 19.93 -8.66 2.72
CA LEU A 55 18.51 -8.43 3.05
C LEU A 55 18.31 -7.02 3.62
N ASP A 56 19.17 -6.59 4.54
CA ASP A 56 19.16 -5.24 5.11
C ASP A 56 19.41 -4.18 4.04
N TRP A 57 20.35 -4.43 3.13
CA TRP A 57 20.64 -3.52 2.03
C TRP A 57 19.46 -3.41 1.05
N ASN A 58 18.80 -4.53 0.73
CA ASN A 58 17.59 -4.55 -0.08
C ASN A 58 16.43 -3.80 0.62
N ASN A 59 16.24 -4.01 1.91
CA ASN A 59 15.24 -3.30 2.71
C ASN A 59 15.54 -1.80 2.75
N TRP A 60 16.80 -1.42 2.94
CA TRP A 60 17.25 -0.04 2.87
C TRP A 60 16.99 0.58 1.49
N LEU A 61 17.33 -0.11 0.39
CA LEU A 61 17.08 0.35 -0.97
C LEU A 61 15.59 0.58 -1.23
N ARG A 62 14.74 -0.37 -0.83
CA ARG A 62 13.27 -0.23 -0.90
C ARG A 62 12.79 0.98 -0.12
N SER A 63 13.25 1.14 1.13
CA SER A 63 12.90 2.25 2.01
C SER A 63 13.32 3.60 1.42
N GLN A 64 14.53 3.67 0.85
CA GLN A 64 15.01 4.86 0.16
C GLN A 64 14.23 5.17 -1.11
N ALA A 65 13.76 4.15 -1.84
CA ALA A 65 12.88 4.36 -3.00
C ALA A 65 11.54 4.97 -2.58
N VAL A 66 10.94 4.49 -1.49
CA VAL A 66 9.72 5.06 -0.88
C VAL A 66 9.96 6.53 -0.50
N VAL A 67 11.04 6.82 0.22
CA VAL A 67 11.37 8.20 0.64
C VAL A 67 11.56 9.12 -0.56
N ARG A 68 12.27 8.67 -1.61
CA ARG A 68 12.48 9.48 -2.82
C ARG A 68 11.18 9.77 -3.57
N LYS A 69 10.30 8.77 -3.70
CA LYS A 69 9.00 8.90 -4.38
C LYS A 69 8.01 9.78 -3.63
N ASN A 70 8.14 9.92 -2.31
CA ASN A 70 7.22 10.69 -1.47
C ASN A 70 7.77 12.05 -1.03
N ARG A 71 8.78 12.59 -1.73
CA ARG A 71 9.27 13.95 -1.45
C ARG A 71 8.22 14.99 -1.80
N LEU A 72 8.20 16.09 -1.05
CA LEU A 72 7.37 17.25 -1.36
C LEU A 72 7.88 17.99 -2.60
N PHE A 73 6.98 18.26 -3.54
CA PHE A 73 7.21 18.96 -4.80
C PHE A 73 7.07 20.48 -4.64
N GLY A 74 7.67 21.05 -3.59
CA GLY A 74 7.53 22.47 -3.27
C GLY A 74 7.99 23.41 -4.38
N TYR A 75 9.04 23.04 -5.13
CA TYR A 75 9.49 23.81 -6.30
C TYR A 75 8.45 23.84 -7.42
N ALA A 76 7.83 22.68 -7.73
CA ALA A 76 6.81 22.61 -8.76
C ALA A 76 5.55 23.36 -8.35
N GLN A 77 5.12 23.24 -7.08
CA GLN A 77 3.98 24.00 -6.54
C GLN A 77 4.18 25.51 -6.68
N LYS A 78 5.40 26.00 -6.43
CA LYS A 78 5.72 27.43 -6.51
C LYS A 78 5.71 27.97 -7.94
N ASN A 79 6.19 27.19 -8.92
CA ASN A 79 6.39 27.68 -10.28
C ASN A 79 5.23 27.38 -11.23
N PHE A 80 4.53 26.25 -11.03
CA PHE A 80 3.48 25.77 -11.94
C PHE A 80 2.09 25.75 -11.29
N GLY A 81 2.00 26.06 -10.00
CA GLY A 81 0.76 26.01 -9.23
C GLY A 81 0.51 24.64 -8.59
N ASN A 82 -0.45 24.62 -7.66
CA ASN A 82 -0.69 23.46 -6.81
C ASN A 82 -1.32 22.28 -7.58
N ASN A 83 -2.24 22.57 -8.50
CA ASN A 83 -2.95 21.53 -9.28
C ASN A 83 -2.01 20.82 -10.25
N VAL A 84 -1.21 21.59 -11.01
CA VAL A 84 -0.22 21.05 -11.95
C VAL A 84 0.85 20.24 -11.20
N ALA A 85 1.33 20.73 -10.06
CA ALA A 85 2.30 20.01 -9.25
C ALA A 85 1.75 18.69 -8.69
N ALA A 86 0.51 18.68 -8.21
CA ALA A 86 -0.16 17.47 -7.74
C ALA A 86 -0.42 16.47 -8.88
N ALA A 87 -0.92 16.94 -10.02
CA ALA A 87 -1.12 16.12 -11.22
C ALA A 87 0.19 15.45 -11.67
N TYR A 88 1.27 16.21 -11.77
CA TYR A 88 2.60 15.68 -12.10
C TYR A 88 3.09 14.65 -11.07
N TYR A 89 2.86 14.92 -9.79
CA TYR A 89 3.22 14.00 -8.71
C TYR A 89 2.48 12.66 -8.80
N ILE A 90 1.15 12.71 -8.98
CA ILE A 90 0.29 11.52 -9.12
C ILE A 90 0.78 10.64 -10.28
N LEU A 91 1.02 11.25 -11.45
CA LEU A 91 1.50 10.53 -12.63
C LEU A 91 2.91 9.94 -12.42
N THR A 92 3.80 10.67 -11.73
CA THR A 92 5.14 10.19 -11.38
C THR A 92 5.10 8.98 -10.44
N LEU A 93 4.11 8.92 -9.54
CA LEU A 93 3.85 7.76 -8.69
C LEU A 93 3.30 6.54 -9.44
N ARG A 94 2.98 6.67 -10.72
CA ARG A 94 2.21 5.71 -11.52
C ARG A 94 0.72 5.67 -11.19
N GLY A 95 0.20 6.70 -10.53
CA GLY A 95 -1.23 6.89 -10.33
C GLY A 95 -1.88 7.57 -11.53
N SER A 96 -3.20 7.73 -11.43
CA SER A 96 -4.06 8.40 -12.41
C SER A 96 -4.90 9.46 -11.72
N PHE A 97 -5.33 10.47 -12.47
CA PHE A 97 -6.27 11.47 -11.95
C PHE A 97 -7.22 11.97 -13.02
N ARG A 98 -8.28 12.63 -12.56
CA ARG A 98 -9.29 13.28 -13.40
C ARG A 98 -9.63 14.67 -12.86
N PHE A 99 -9.80 15.62 -13.77
CA PHE A 99 -10.29 16.96 -13.44
C PHE A 99 -11.81 16.99 -13.32
N ALA A 100 -12.31 17.98 -12.57
CA ALA A 100 -13.73 18.20 -12.39
C ALA A 100 -14.46 18.41 -13.73
N GLY A 101 -15.52 17.63 -13.95
CA GLY A 101 -16.36 17.71 -15.16
C GLY A 101 -15.72 17.15 -16.43
N GLN A 102 -14.51 16.56 -16.37
CA GLN A 102 -13.90 15.86 -17.49
C GLN A 102 -14.17 14.34 -17.40
N SER A 103 -14.39 13.69 -18.54
CA SER A 103 -14.55 12.23 -18.61
C SER A 103 -13.20 11.49 -18.69
N GLU A 104 -12.22 12.11 -19.36
CA GLU A 104 -10.93 11.50 -19.66
C GLU A 104 -9.98 11.53 -18.46
N TRP A 105 -9.34 10.39 -18.23
CA TRP A 105 -8.35 10.23 -17.16
C TRP A 105 -6.94 10.47 -17.70
N PHE A 106 -6.13 11.18 -16.93
CA PHE A 106 -4.69 11.24 -17.15
C PHE A 106 -4.05 10.01 -16.51
N ARG A 107 -3.42 9.18 -17.34
CA ARG A 107 -2.77 7.94 -16.91
C ARG A 107 -1.38 7.79 -17.54
N PRO A 108 -0.41 7.23 -16.81
CA PRO A 108 0.87 6.84 -17.37
C PRO A 108 0.75 5.53 -18.16
N ASP A 109 1.54 5.42 -19.23
CA ASP A 109 1.69 4.18 -19.98
C ASP A 109 2.44 3.10 -19.16
N SER A 110 2.51 1.87 -19.70
CA SER A 110 3.23 0.77 -19.05
C SER A 110 4.70 1.07 -18.77
N ARG A 111 5.32 1.99 -19.54
CA ARG A 111 6.70 2.43 -19.37
C ARG A 111 6.83 3.62 -18.42
N GLY A 112 5.74 4.29 -18.06
CA GLY A 112 5.68 5.42 -17.15
C GLY A 112 5.68 6.79 -17.78
N ARG A 113 5.52 6.86 -19.10
CA ARG A 113 5.35 8.14 -19.80
C ARG A 113 3.90 8.56 -19.71
N PHE A 114 3.67 9.86 -19.63
CA PHE A 114 2.33 10.45 -19.56
C PHE A 114 2.31 11.75 -20.35
N SER A 115 1.11 12.16 -20.80
CA SER A 115 0.94 13.44 -21.48
C SER A 115 1.04 14.61 -20.50
N TYR A 116 1.50 15.75 -20.99
CA TYR A 116 1.59 17.01 -20.25
C TYR A 116 0.41 17.95 -20.53
N ASP A 117 -0.63 17.48 -21.22
CA ASP A 117 -1.77 18.34 -21.62
C ASP A 117 -2.49 18.98 -20.43
N PHE A 118 -2.40 18.37 -19.24
CA PHE A 118 -2.91 18.94 -17.99
C PHE A 118 -2.28 20.29 -17.61
N MET A 119 -1.09 20.62 -18.15
CA MET A 119 -0.45 21.93 -17.95
C MET A 119 -1.17 23.06 -18.68
N ASN A 120 -1.98 22.74 -19.70
CA ASN A 120 -2.76 23.73 -20.45
C ASN A 120 -4.01 24.20 -19.68
N THR A 121 -4.37 23.52 -18.59
CA THR A 121 -5.54 23.83 -17.76
C THR A 121 -5.14 23.97 -16.28
N PRO A 122 -4.31 24.96 -15.91
CA PRO A 122 -3.77 25.09 -14.56
C PRO A 122 -4.85 25.34 -13.49
N ASP A 123 -5.97 25.96 -13.87
CA ASP A 123 -7.07 26.29 -12.97
C ASP A 123 -8.04 25.12 -12.74
N ALA A 124 -7.92 24.04 -13.54
CA ALA A 124 -8.74 22.86 -13.40
C ALA A 124 -8.48 22.16 -12.05
N GLN A 125 -9.56 21.82 -11.36
CA GLN A 125 -9.49 21.21 -10.03
C GLN A 125 -9.50 19.69 -10.16
N ILE A 126 -8.61 19.02 -9.44
CA ILE A 126 -8.58 17.55 -9.40
C ILE A 126 -9.76 17.07 -8.55
N GLU A 127 -10.60 16.20 -9.11
CA GLU A 127 -11.80 15.67 -8.46
C GLU A 127 -11.64 14.19 -8.10
N GLU A 128 -10.97 13.42 -8.94
CA GLU A 128 -10.76 11.98 -8.73
C GLU A 128 -9.30 11.63 -8.86
N VAL A 129 -8.81 10.80 -7.93
CA VAL A 129 -7.43 10.32 -7.89
C VAL A 129 -7.43 8.82 -7.63
N ASP A 130 -6.74 8.09 -8.51
CA ASP A 130 -6.47 6.67 -8.34
C ASP A 130 -4.98 6.47 -8.16
N LEU A 131 -4.60 6.08 -6.95
CA LEU A 131 -3.22 5.77 -6.55
C LEU A 131 -3.06 4.28 -6.22
N SER A 132 -3.94 3.42 -6.73
CA SER A 132 -3.93 1.99 -6.48
C SER A 132 -2.56 1.36 -6.80
N GLY A 133 -2.05 0.52 -5.89
CA GLY A 133 -0.79 -0.19 -6.03
C GLY A 133 0.47 0.70 -6.02
N THR A 134 0.33 1.99 -5.70
CA THR A 134 1.48 2.90 -5.60
C THR A 134 2.13 2.83 -4.22
N LEU A 135 3.32 3.42 -4.08
CA LEU A 135 4.07 3.47 -2.81
C LEU A 135 3.81 4.76 -2.03
N ILE A 136 2.60 5.34 -2.14
CA ILE A 136 2.28 6.59 -1.44
C ILE A 136 2.25 6.39 0.07
N ASN A 137 2.81 7.36 0.81
CA ASN A 137 2.75 7.42 2.27
C ASN A 137 2.33 8.82 2.75
N HIS A 138 2.28 9.03 4.07
CA HIS A 138 1.80 10.29 4.64
C HIS A 138 2.61 11.53 4.22
N ASN A 139 3.92 11.38 3.99
CA ASN A 139 4.75 12.48 3.47
C ASN A 139 4.39 12.78 2.01
N GLY A 140 4.07 11.75 1.24
CA GLY A 140 3.62 11.89 -0.14
C GLY A 140 2.30 12.63 -0.26
N LEU A 141 1.38 12.37 0.69
CA LEU A 141 0.08 13.01 0.77
C LEU A 141 0.18 14.54 0.87
N GLU A 142 1.26 15.09 1.43
CA GLU A 142 1.49 16.55 1.49
C GLU A 142 1.45 17.23 0.12
N ASN A 143 1.75 16.49 -0.96
CA ASN A 143 1.65 16.99 -2.33
C ASN A 143 0.20 17.19 -2.79
N LEU A 144 -0.77 16.58 -2.11
CA LEU A 144 -2.19 16.58 -2.45
C LEU A 144 -3.05 17.41 -1.47
N VAL A 145 -2.48 17.94 -0.39
CA VAL A 145 -3.24 18.64 0.68
C VAL A 145 -4.01 19.86 0.16
N LYS A 146 -3.62 20.45 -0.97
CA LYS A 146 -4.26 21.66 -1.52
C LYS A 146 -5.40 21.35 -2.50
N GLN A 147 -5.74 20.08 -2.68
CA GLN A 147 -6.75 19.61 -3.62
C GLN A 147 -8.11 19.57 -2.92
N ASN A 148 -8.61 20.76 -2.57
CA ASN A 148 -9.80 20.95 -1.73
C ASN A 148 -11.14 20.54 -2.41
N LYS A 149 -11.07 20.05 -3.65
CA LYS A 149 -12.21 19.56 -4.44
C LYS A 149 -12.11 18.07 -4.75
N LEU A 150 -11.15 17.37 -4.14
CA LEU A 150 -11.00 15.93 -4.26
C LEU A 150 -12.22 15.23 -3.65
N GLN A 151 -12.94 14.47 -4.47
CA GLN A 151 -14.13 13.70 -4.11
C GLN A 151 -13.85 12.21 -4.03
N THR A 152 -13.04 11.68 -4.94
CA THR A 152 -12.75 10.24 -5.00
C THR A 152 -11.26 10.00 -4.82
N LEU A 153 -10.90 9.14 -3.88
CA LEU A 153 -9.53 8.71 -3.64
C LEU A 153 -9.46 7.18 -3.54
N SER A 154 -8.84 6.55 -4.53
CA SER A 154 -8.51 5.13 -4.45
C SER A 154 -7.06 4.92 -4.01
N LEU A 155 -6.89 4.13 -2.97
CA LEU A 155 -5.59 3.72 -2.41
C LEU A 155 -5.46 2.20 -2.39
N ARG A 156 -6.24 1.49 -3.22
CA ARG A 156 -6.31 0.04 -3.23
C ARG A 156 -4.91 -0.58 -3.37
N GLY A 157 -4.54 -1.46 -2.45
CA GLY A 157 -3.28 -2.20 -2.50
C GLY A 157 -2.03 -1.35 -2.28
N CYS A 158 -2.14 -0.17 -1.68
CA CYS A 158 -0.98 0.66 -1.33
C CYS A 158 -0.28 0.12 -0.06
N PRO A 159 0.96 -0.42 -0.15
CA PRO A 159 1.61 -1.10 0.98
C PRO A 159 2.18 -0.13 2.03
N GLU A 160 2.25 1.17 1.74
CA GLU A 160 2.78 2.19 2.64
C GLU A 160 1.69 3.05 3.30
N VAL A 161 0.41 2.78 3.02
CA VAL A 161 -0.73 3.44 3.66
C VAL A 161 -0.99 2.80 5.03
N ASP A 162 -0.83 3.59 6.08
CA ASP A 162 -0.98 3.19 7.48
C ASP A 162 -1.90 4.14 8.26
N ASP A 163 -2.06 3.90 9.56
CA ASP A 163 -2.95 4.69 10.42
C ASP A 163 -2.58 6.17 10.45
N TRP A 164 -1.29 6.50 10.32
CA TRP A 164 -0.83 7.89 10.26
C TRP A 164 -1.25 8.55 8.94
N PHE A 165 -1.17 7.82 7.82
CA PHE A 165 -1.73 8.27 6.56
C PHE A 165 -3.23 8.61 6.70
N LEU A 166 -4.02 7.72 7.31
CA LEU A 166 -5.46 7.95 7.52
C LEU A 166 -5.72 9.16 8.42
N ALA A 167 -4.91 9.37 9.46
CA ALA A 167 -4.99 10.54 10.31
C ALA A 167 -4.80 11.85 9.52
N CYS A 168 -3.97 11.86 8.48
CA CYS A 168 -3.76 13.02 7.62
C CYS A 168 -4.90 13.29 6.64
N LEU A 169 -5.83 12.35 6.39
CA LEU A 169 -6.93 12.54 5.44
C LEU A 169 -7.97 13.59 5.89
N HIS A 170 -7.94 14.02 7.16
CA HIS A 170 -8.84 15.07 7.66
C HIS A 170 -8.80 16.36 6.83
N VAL A 171 -7.70 16.63 6.11
CA VAL A 171 -7.58 17.78 5.20
C VAL A 171 -8.61 17.76 4.07
N PHE A 172 -9.10 16.58 3.69
CA PHE A 172 -10.15 16.39 2.67
C PHE A 172 -11.54 16.20 3.29
N GLY A 173 -11.71 16.49 4.58
CA GLY A 173 -12.93 16.15 5.32
C GLY A 173 -14.21 16.79 4.79
N GLU A 174 -14.09 17.93 4.11
CA GLU A 174 -15.20 18.70 3.54
C GLU A 174 -15.38 18.46 2.03
N SER A 175 -14.64 17.54 1.42
CA SER A 175 -14.69 17.27 -0.03
C SER A 175 -14.77 15.80 -0.39
N LEU A 176 -14.11 14.91 0.37
CA LEU A 176 -14.01 13.50 0.02
C LEU A 176 -15.35 12.77 0.23
N VAL A 177 -15.82 12.12 -0.83
CA VAL A 177 -17.09 11.39 -0.92
C VAL A 177 -16.86 9.88 -1.00
N GLU A 178 -15.80 9.46 -1.69
CA GLU A 178 -15.48 8.04 -1.88
C GLU A 178 -14.01 7.75 -1.57
N LEU A 179 -13.80 6.71 -0.76
CA LEU A 179 -12.47 6.25 -0.35
C LEU A 179 -12.37 4.72 -0.49
N ASP A 180 -11.39 4.27 -1.27
CA ASP A 180 -11.05 2.85 -1.35
C ASP A 180 -9.71 2.56 -0.64
N LEU A 181 -9.77 1.75 0.41
CA LEU A 181 -8.63 1.29 1.21
C LEU A 181 -8.37 -0.21 1.02
N SER A 182 -9.03 -0.86 0.07
CA SER A 182 -8.99 -2.31 -0.10
C SER A 182 -7.55 -2.81 -0.25
N HIS A 183 -7.23 -3.95 0.37
CA HIS A 183 -5.90 -4.58 0.34
C HIS A 183 -4.74 -3.75 0.91
N CYS A 184 -5.00 -2.67 1.65
CA CYS A 184 -3.96 -1.94 2.38
C CYS A 184 -3.52 -2.71 3.65
N THR A 185 -2.32 -3.28 3.63
CA THR A 185 -1.92 -4.28 4.63
C THR A 185 -1.52 -3.72 6.01
N ARG A 186 -1.36 -2.40 6.14
CA ARG A 186 -0.84 -1.75 7.37
C ARG A 186 -1.89 -1.03 8.20
N ILE A 187 -3.11 -0.89 7.69
CA ILE A 187 -4.22 -0.20 8.38
C ILE A 187 -4.72 -1.07 9.53
N THR A 188 -4.96 -0.45 10.68
CA THR A 188 -5.57 -1.09 11.86
C THR A 188 -6.92 -0.46 12.21
N VAL A 189 -7.63 -1.07 13.17
CA VAL A 189 -8.87 -0.52 13.73
C VAL A 189 -8.65 0.90 14.28
N GLY A 190 -7.48 1.17 14.87
CA GLY A 190 -7.13 2.50 15.37
C GLY A 190 -7.00 3.54 14.26
N GLY A 191 -6.48 3.15 13.09
CA GLY A 191 -6.41 4.03 11.92
C GLY A 191 -7.78 4.34 11.33
N LEU A 192 -8.67 3.35 11.28
CA LEU A 192 -10.05 3.56 10.82
C LEU A 192 -10.80 4.60 11.66
N ALA A 193 -10.49 4.72 12.94
CA ALA A 193 -11.08 5.73 13.81
C ALA A 193 -10.79 7.17 13.35
N ALA A 194 -9.72 7.40 12.58
CA ALA A 194 -9.43 8.72 12.03
C ALA A 194 -10.41 9.16 10.93
N LEU A 195 -11.12 8.20 10.30
CA LEU A 195 -12.04 8.47 9.19
C LEU A 195 -13.27 9.28 9.61
N GLN A 196 -13.60 9.38 10.90
CA GLN A 196 -14.70 10.23 11.41
C GLN A 196 -14.55 11.71 11.03
N ASN A 197 -13.34 12.16 10.67
CA ASN A 197 -13.10 13.52 10.21
C ASN A 197 -13.57 13.76 8.76
N LEU A 198 -13.93 12.71 8.02
CA LEU A 198 -14.39 12.76 6.64
C LEU A 198 -15.92 12.93 6.59
N ARG A 199 -16.38 14.15 6.88
CA ARG A 199 -17.80 14.48 7.10
C ARG A 199 -18.69 14.27 5.88
N LYS A 200 -18.13 14.28 4.68
CA LYS A 200 -18.85 14.05 3.41
C LYS A 200 -18.67 12.65 2.85
N LEU A 201 -18.01 11.75 3.58
CA LEU A 201 -17.74 10.41 3.07
C LEU A 201 -19.04 9.62 2.99
N GLU A 202 -19.40 9.21 1.78
CA GLU A 202 -20.60 8.43 1.48
C GLU A 202 -20.26 6.98 1.14
N ARG A 203 -19.06 6.70 0.63
CA ARG A 203 -18.65 5.36 0.21
C ARG A 203 -17.26 5.02 0.74
N LEU A 204 -17.18 3.89 1.44
CA LEU A 204 -15.93 3.37 1.99
C LEU A 204 -15.77 1.89 1.61
N HIS A 205 -14.68 1.58 0.92
CA HIS A 205 -14.30 0.21 0.57
C HIS A 205 -13.12 -0.24 1.44
N ILE A 206 -13.30 -1.29 2.23
CA ILE A 206 -12.29 -1.78 3.20
C ILE A 206 -12.05 -3.29 3.11
N SER A 207 -12.13 -3.86 1.91
CA SER A 207 -11.94 -5.29 1.68
C SER A 207 -10.48 -5.73 1.85
N GLY A 208 -10.26 -6.96 2.32
CA GLY A 208 -8.92 -7.58 2.32
C GLY A 208 -7.89 -6.87 3.22
N LEU A 209 -8.32 -6.36 4.38
CA LEU A 209 -7.45 -5.72 5.38
C LEU A 209 -7.01 -6.73 6.46
N PRO A 210 -5.81 -7.33 6.38
CA PRO A 210 -5.43 -8.48 7.20
C PRO A 210 -5.25 -8.18 8.70
N ARG A 211 -5.11 -6.90 9.08
CA ARG A 211 -4.93 -6.47 10.46
C ARG A 211 -6.24 -6.16 11.18
N LEU A 212 -7.37 -6.18 10.46
CA LEU A 212 -8.69 -5.97 11.04
C LEU A 212 -9.22 -7.29 11.59
N GLN A 213 -8.94 -7.52 12.87
CA GLN A 213 -9.46 -8.66 13.59
C GLN A 213 -10.94 -8.41 13.91
N ASN A 214 -11.80 -9.39 13.63
CA ASN A 214 -13.25 -9.34 13.85
C ASN A 214 -14.00 -8.34 12.94
N PRO A 215 -14.36 -8.74 11.71
CA PRO A 215 -15.07 -7.87 10.76
C PRO A 215 -16.40 -7.34 11.33
N GLY A 216 -17.13 -8.13 12.13
CA GLY A 216 -18.39 -7.69 12.74
C GLY A 216 -18.23 -6.50 13.70
N LEU A 217 -17.18 -6.48 14.53
CA LEU A 217 -16.90 -5.34 15.41
C LEU A 217 -16.46 -4.11 14.63
N VAL A 218 -15.65 -4.31 13.60
CA VAL A 218 -15.22 -3.23 12.70
C VAL A 218 -16.42 -2.61 12.00
N ARG A 219 -17.37 -3.44 11.55
CA ARG A 219 -18.60 -2.97 10.91
C ARG A 219 -19.39 -2.05 11.85
N ILE A 220 -19.67 -2.51 13.07
CA ILE A 220 -20.42 -1.73 14.07
C ILE A 220 -19.69 -0.41 14.37
N LEU A 221 -18.37 -0.46 14.59
CA LEU A 221 -17.57 0.74 14.84
C LEU A 221 -17.71 1.76 13.70
N LEU A 222 -17.60 1.31 12.45
CA LEU A 222 -17.68 2.21 11.30
C LEU A 222 -19.09 2.75 11.07
N GLU A 223 -20.13 1.96 11.32
CA GLU A 223 -21.52 2.42 11.23
C GLU A 223 -21.82 3.51 12.28
N GLU A 224 -21.31 3.36 13.50
CA GLU A 224 -21.45 4.38 14.56
C GLU A 224 -20.65 5.65 14.25
N MET A 225 -19.44 5.50 13.70
CA MET A 225 -18.56 6.64 13.41
C MET A 225 -18.92 7.38 12.11
N LEU A 226 -19.54 6.69 11.15
CA LEU A 226 -19.87 7.18 9.81
C LEU A 226 -21.32 6.79 9.45
N PRO A 227 -22.33 7.36 10.13
CA PRO A 227 -23.72 6.92 10.01
C PRO A 227 -24.34 7.13 8.61
N HIS A 228 -23.76 8.01 7.81
CA HIS A 228 -24.20 8.30 6.44
C HIS A 228 -23.31 7.67 5.36
N CYS A 229 -22.34 6.83 5.75
CA CYS A 229 -21.40 6.19 4.85
C CYS A 229 -21.77 4.73 4.58
N GLN A 230 -21.88 4.37 3.31
CA GLN A 230 -21.99 3.00 2.87
C GLN A 230 -20.61 2.33 2.93
N VAL A 231 -20.42 1.50 3.95
CA VAL A 231 -19.22 0.66 4.09
C VAL A 231 -19.41 -0.65 3.33
N THR A 232 -18.39 -1.09 2.58
CA THR A 232 -18.40 -2.37 1.84
C THR A 232 -17.08 -3.13 2.03
N GLY A 233 -17.08 -4.45 1.78
CA GLY A 233 -15.89 -5.30 1.92
C GLY A 233 -15.62 -5.82 3.33
N VAL A 234 -16.54 -5.58 4.28
CA VAL A 234 -16.54 -6.20 5.61
C VAL A 234 -17.33 -7.51 5.54
N GLU A 235 -16.91 -8.41 4.67
CA GLU A 235 -17.58 -9.69 4.50
C GLU A 235 -17.19 -10.63 5.64
N TYR A 236 -18.18 -11.34 6.17
CA TYR A 236 -17.94 -12.50 7.01
C TYR A 236 -17.34 -13.58 6.11
N GLU A 237 -16.16 -14.11 6.45
CA GLU A 237 -15.76 -15.40 5.88
C GLU A 237 -16.93 -16.38 6.11
N GLN A 238 -17.48 -16.88 5.02
CA GLN A 238 -18.72 -17.65 4.98
C GLN A 238 -18.61 -18.88 5.87
N GLY A 239 -19.19 -18.77 7.07
CA GLY A 239 -19.36 -19.85 8.04
C GLY A 239 -20.79 -19.97 8.56
N LEU A 240 -21.76 -19.33 7.90
CA LEU A 240 -23.18 -19.59 8.15
C LEU A 240 -23.72 -20.42 6.97
N ILE A 241 -23.99 -21.69 7.28
CA ILE A 241 -24.78 -22.62 6.47
C ILE A 241 -25.99 -21.87 5.93
N GLN A 242 -26.07 -21.71 4.61
CA GLN A 242 -27.31 -21.29 3.98
C GLN A 242 -28.34 -22.41 4.23
N PRO A 243 -29.57 -22.12 4.70
CA PRO A 243 -30.60 -23.13 4.75
C PRO A 243 -30.87 -23.59 3.30
N ASP A 244 -30.68 -24.88 3.06
CA ASP A 244 -30.91 -25.52 1.77
C ASP A 244 -32.23 -25.04 1.15
N SER A 245 -32.13 -24.41 -0.02
CA SER A 245 -33.28 -24.22 -0.89
C SER A 245 -33.50 -25.54 -1.63
N PRO A 246 -34.74 -26.06 -1.74
CA PRO A 246 -34.99 -27.40 -2.22
C PRO A 246 -34.57 -27.56 -3.69
N GLU A 247 -33.79 -28.60 -3.96
CA GLU A 247 -33.42 -29.07 -5.30
C GLU A 247 -34.68 -29.25 -6.17
N GLN A 248 -34.75 -28.48 -7.26
CA GLN A 248 -35.61 -28.81 -8.39
C GLN A 248 -34.89 -29.88 -9.20
N THR A 249 -35.41 -31.10 -9.13
CA THR A 249 -35.03 -32.23 -9.98
C THR A 249 -35.52 -31.96 -11.41
N GLU A 250 -34.59 -31.61 -12.30
CA GLU A 250 -34.81 -31.67 -13.75
C GLU A 250 -34.43 -33.08 -14.25
N ASP A 251 -35.42 -33.95 -14.45
CA ASP A 251 -35.23 -35.21 -15.17
C ASP A 251 -35.72 -35.08 -16.62
N HIS A 252 -34.72 -34.96 -17.50
CA HIS A 252 -34.55 -35.56 -18.83
C HIS A 252 -35.75 -35.78 -19.77
N HIS A 253 -35.69 -35.05 -20.90
CA HIS A 253 -36.27 -35.40 -22.19
C HIS A 253 -35.77 -36.76 -22.72
N GLU A 254 -36.69 -37.69 -22.98
CA GLU A 254 -36.50 -38.80 -23.94
C GLU A 254 -37.34 -38.53 -25.19
N ALA A 255 -36.67 -38.21 -26.29
CA ALA A 255 -37.24 -38.21 -27.64
C ALA A 255 -36.70 -39.43 -28.39
N SER A 256 -37.52 -40.47 -28.55
CA SER A 256 -37.26 -41.57 -29.47
C SER A 256 -38.24 -41.56 -30.63
N THR A 257 -37.67 -41.21 -31.78
CA THR A 257 -38.11 -41.41 -33.16
C THR A 257 -39.02 -42.61 -33.42
N HIS A 258 -40.22 -42.34 -33.94
CA HIS A 258 -41.00 -43.31 -34.71
C HIS A 258 -41.26 -42.72 -36.10
N THR A 259 -40.45 -43.11 -37.09
CA THR A 259 -40.72 -42.84 -38.51
C THR A 259 -40.83 -44.19 -39.20
N GLY A 260 -42.04 -44.50 -39.65
CA GLY A 260 -42.36 -45.74 -40.35
C GLY A 260 -41.79 -45.76 -41.77
N LEU A 261 -41.31 -46.94 -42.17
CA LEU A 261 -41.07 -47.32 -43.55
C LEU A 261 -42.08 -48.40 -43.96
N ARG A 262 -42.66 -48.20 -45.15
CA ARG A 262 -43.63 -49.05 -45.86
C ARG A 262 -43.01 -50.37 -46.37
N GLN A 263 -43.90 -51.35 -46.55
CA GLN A 263 -44.02 -52.44 -47.56
C GLN A 263 -44.37 -53.75 -46.81
N LEU A 264 -45.52 -54.40 -46.98
CA LEU A 264 -46.39 -54.65 -48.14
C LEU A 264 -47.85 -54.27 -47.91
#